data_AF-A0A009HHZ5-F1
#
_entry.id   AF-A0A009HHZ5-F1
#
_cell.length_a   1.000
_cell.length_b   1.000
_cell.length_c   1.000
_cell.angle_alpha   90.00
_cell.angle_beta   90.00
_cell.angle_gamma   90.00
#
_symmetry.space_group_name_H-M   'P 1'
#
loop_
_entity.id
_entity.type
_entity.pdbx_description
1 polymer ?
#
loop_
_entity_poly.entity_id
_entity_poly.type
_entity_poly.pdbx_seq_one_letter_code
_entity_poly.pdbx_strand_id
1 'polypeptide(L)'
;YYDFGTDDAIINKNLLYRHKQVREEVQNWFVYHIGTQRRCLILIDLLWAEAARLQDLPPDDLKAAADAKINSGKKNRIRIEQEHFLLNSSISYLRAKRLSNYLKHSEYKKYFWSKGLSKKKLEKLDKEWTEKLLARYN
;
A
#
# COMPACT_ATOMS: atom_id res chain seq x y z
N TYR A 1 31.24 15.95 32.23
CA TYR A 1 30.04 16.22 31.40
C TYR A 1 30.39 15.84 29.97
N TYR A 2 30.02 14.63 29.56
CA TYR A 2 30.11 14.24 28.15
C TYR A 2 28.88 14.80 27.43
N ASP A 3 29.10 15.63 26.43
CA ASP A 3 28.07 16.21 25.57
C ASP A 3 27.59 15.15 24.57
N PHE A 4 26.80 14.19 25.06
CA PHE A 4 26.17 13.14 24.23
C PHE A 4 24.91 13.64 23.49
N GLY A 5 24.57 14.94 23.57
CA GLY A 5 23.31 15.47 23.05
C GLY A 5 23.42 16.21 21.71
N THR A 6 24.58 16.79 21.41
CA THR A 6 24.77 17.67 20.24
C THR A 6 25.11 16.88 18.97
N ASP A 7 25.99 15.89 19.05
CA ASP A 7 26.40 15.10 17.88
C ASP A 7 25.27 14.22 17.34
N ASP A 8 24.51 13.55 18.21
CA ASP A 8 23.34 12.75 17.80
C ASP A 8 22.23 13.62 17.21
N ALA A 9 22.03 14.84 17.72
CA ALA A 9 21.07 15.78 17.18
C ALA A 9 21.51 16.30 15.79
N ILE A 10 22.81 16.55 15.60
CA ILE A 10 23.38 16.97 14.30
C ILE A 10 23.30 15.84 13.28
N ILE A 11 23.62 14.61 13.67
CA ILE A 11 23.53 13.42 12.82
C ILE A 11 22.07 13.19 12.40
N ASN A 12 21.13 13.23 13.33
CA ASN A 12 19.70 13.07 13.04
C ASN A 12 19.17 14.18 12.12
N LYS A 13 19.61 15.43 12.31
CA LYS A 13 19.24 16.56 11.44
C LYS A 13 19.79 16.39 10.02
N ASN A 14 21.04 15.95 9.89
CA ASN A 14 21.66 15.68 8.61
C ASN A 14 20.99 14.51 7.89
N LEU A 15 20.63 13.45 8.63
CA LEU A 15 19.88 12.31 8.10
C LEU A 15 18.50 12.73 7.58
N LEU A 16 17.76 13.52 8.37
CA LEU A 16 16.45 14.04 8.00
C LEU A 16 16.53 14.92 6.74
N TYR A 17 17.56 15.77 6.65
CA TYR A 17 17.80 16.60 5.47
C TYR A 17 18.05 15.74 4.22
N ARG A 18 18.92 14.73 4.33
CA ARG A 18 19.20 13.80 3.21
C ARG A 18 17.95 13.02 2.80
N HIS A 19 17.14 12.53 3.74
CA HIS A 19 15.88 11.87 3.42
C HIS A 19 14.90 12.79 2.69
N LYS A 20 14.81 14.05 3.12
CA LYS A 20 13.97 15.04 2.45
C LYS A 20 14.46 15.31 1.03
N GLN A 21 15.77 15.47 0.85
CA GLN A 21 16.36 15.69 -0.47
C GLN A 21 16.09 14.51 -1.42
N VAL A 22 16.34 13.26 -0.99
CA VAL A 22 16.05 12.07 -1.80
C VAL A 22 14.56 12.00 -2.16
N ARG A 23 13.68 12.32 -1.20
CA ARG A 23 12.24 12.36 -1.46
C ARG A 23 11.89 13.38 -2.55
N GLU A 24 12.44 14.58 -2.47
CA GLU A 24 12.22 15.65 -3.44
C GLU A 24 12.76 15.27 -4.83
N GLU A 25 13.96 14.69 -4.89
CA GLU A 25 14.56 14.20 -6.14
C GLU A 25 13.69 13.12 -6.80
N VAL A 26 13.23 12.14 -6.02
CA VAL A 26 12.34 11.08 -6.53
C VAL A 26 10.99 11.66 -6.98
N GLN A 27 10.43 12.60 -6.23
CA GLN A 27 9.18 13.27 -6.60
C GLN A 27 9.35 14.05 -7.91
N ASN A 28 10.41 14.83 -8.04
CA ASN A 28 10.74 15.57 -9.25
C ASN A 28 10.94 14.61 -10.43
N TRP A 29 11.66 13.51 -10.23
CA TRP A 29 11.85 12.50 -11.27
C TRP A 29 10.53 11.90 -11.75
N PHE A 30 9.59 11.62 -10.84
CA PHE A 30 8.25 11.14 -11.19
C PHE A 30 7.41 12.17 -11.95
N VAL A 31 7.58 13.46 -11.69
CA VAL A 31 6.90 14.53 -12.46
C VAL A 31 7.31 14.49 -13.92
N TYR A 32 8.60 14.27 -14.21
CA TYR A 32 9.10 14.16 -15.58
C TYR A 32 8.75 12.81 -16.24
N HIS A 33 8.55 11.75 -15.45
CA HIS A 33 8.32 10.39 -15.94
C HIS A 33 6.95 9.83 -15.54
N ILE A 34 5.88 10.50 -16.01
CA ILE A 34 4.48 10.18 -15.67
C ILE A 34 4.14 8.71 -15.90
N GLY A 35 4.63 8.09 -16.99
CA GLY A 35 4.40 6.66 -17.26
C GLY A 35 4.97 5.74 -16.20
N THR A 36 6.18 6.04 -15.71
CA THR A 36 6.81 5.27 -14.64
C THR A 36 6.11 5.50 -13.31
N GLN A 37 5.75 6.74 -13.00
CA GLN A 37 4.97 7.08 -11.80
C GLN A 37 3.67 6.26 -11.74
N ARG A 38 2.90 6.20 -12.83
CA ARG A 38 1.65 5.42 -12.87
C ARG A 38 1.88 3.94 -12.59
N ARG A 39 2.93 3.34 -13.18
CA ARG A 39 3.26 1.92 -13.01
C ARG A 39 3.76 1.60 -11.60
N CYS A 40 4.55 2.48 -11.00
CA CYS A 40 4.95 2.35 -9.60
C CYS A 40 3.74 2.38 -8.67
N LEU A 41 2.78 3.29 -8.90
CA LEU A 41 1.54 3.32 -8.12
C LEU A 41 0.72 2.03 -8.27
N ILE A 42 0.59 1.50 -9.49
CA ILE A 42 -0.06 0.20 -9.72
C ILE A 42 0.67 -0.91 -8.96
N LEU A 43 2.00 -0.95 -9.01
CA LEU A 43 2.79 -1.97 -8.32
C LEU A 43 2.58 -1.89 -6.80
N ILE A 44 2.60 -0.69 -6.22
CA ILE A 44 2.31 -0.48 -4.79
C ILE A 44 0.90 -0.98 -4.45
N ASP A 45 -0.10 -0.65 -5.26
CA ASP A 45 -1.49 -1.12 -5.07
C ASP A 45 -1.58 -2.66 -5.11
N LEU A 46 -0.82 -3.31 -6.00
CA LEU A 46 -0.76 -4.77 -6.12
C LEU A 46 -0.06 -5.41 -4.91
N LEU A 47 1.03 -4.82 -4.42
CA LEU A 47 1.74 -5.28 -3.22
C LEU A 47 0.83 -5.20 -1.98
N TRP A 48 0.07 -4.11 -1.84
CA TRP A 48 -0.96 -4.00 -0.79
C TRP A 48 -2.04 -5.08 -0.90
N ALA A 49 -2.49 -5.39 -2.12
CA ALA A 49 -3.46 -6.44 -2.35
C ALA A 49 -2.91 -7.83 -2.01
N GLU A 50 -1.64 -8.09 -2.32
CA GLU A 50 -0.93 -9.33 -1.96
C GLU A 50 -0.80 -9.46 -0.44
N ALA A 51 -0.27 -8.44 0.23
CA ALA A 51 -0.09 -8.43 1.68
C ALA A 51 -1.42 -8.60 2.43
N ALA A 52 -2.49 -7.95 1.95
CA ALA A 52 -3.84 -8.15 2.49
C ALA A 52 -4.39 -9.56 2.27
N ARG A 53 -4.07 -10.19 1.13
CA ARG A 53 -4.46 -11.57 0.83
C ARG A 53 -3.72 -12.57 1.74
N LEU A 54 -2.43 -12.33 1.97
CA LEU A 54 -1.57 -13.16 2.82
C LEU A 54 -1.77 -12.90 4.33
N GLN A 55 -2.38 -11.77 4.70
CA GLN A 55 -2.54 -11.30 6.09
C GLN A 55 -1.20 -10.97 6.75
N ASP A 56 -0.27 -10.45 5.96
CA ASP A 56 1.09 -10.08 6.41
C ASP A 56 1.15 -8.70 7.08
N LEU A 57 0.03 -7.98 7.12
CA LEU A 57 -0.06 -6.63 7.66
C LEU A 57 -0.89 -6.59 8.95
N PRO A 58 -0.57 -5.67 9.87
CA PRO A 58 -1.39 -5.39 11.04
C PRO A 58 -2.85 -5.10 10.67
N PRO A 59 -3.82 -5.50 11.50
CA PRO A 59 -5.24 -5.23 11.27
C PRO A 59 -5.56 -3.74 11.07
N ASP A 60 -4.87 -2.86 11.81
CA ASP A 60 -5.00 -1.41 11.67
C ASP A 60 -4.54 -0.90 10.31
N ASP A 61 -3.41 -1.38 9.80
CA ASP A 61 -2.89 -1.01 8.47
C ASP A 61 -3.83 -1.48 7.37
N LEU A 62 -4.37 -2.70 7.48
CA LEU A 62 -5.36 -3.23 6.55
C LEU A 62 -6.64 -2.39 6.54
N LYS A 63 -7.09 -1.94 7.72
CA LYS A 63 -8.27 -1.09 7.87
C LYS A 63 -8.03 0.29 7.27
N ALA A 64 -6.92 0.94 7.59
CA ALA A 64 -6.54 2.23 7.04
C ALA A 64 -6.43 2.19 5.50
N ALA A 65 -5.82 1.13 4.96
CA ALA A 65 -5.72 0.94 3.52
C ALA A 65 -7.09 0.70 2.87
N ALA A 66 -7.96 -0.11 3.49
CA ALA A 66 -9.31 -0.35 3.00
C ALA A 66 -10.18 0.91 3.02
N ASP A 67 -10.09 1.72 4.07
CA ASP A 67 -10.79 3.00 4.22
C ASP A 67 -10.34 4.00 3.14
N ALA A 68 -9.02 4.13 2.92
CA ALA A 68 -8.50 4.96 1.83
C ALA A 68 -8.99 4.50 0.45
N LYS A 69 -9.21 3.19 0.26
CA LYS A 69 -9.68 2.59 -0.99
C LYS A 69 -11.18 2.69 -1.22
N ILE A 70 -11.97 3.12 -0.25
CA ILE A 70 -13.38 3.51 -0.47
C ILE A 70 -13.44 4.59 -1.57
N ASN A 71 -12.55 5.59 -1.49
CA ASN A 71 -12.52 6.71 -2.44
C ASN A 71 -11.56 6.48 -3.62
N SER A 72 -10.47 5.76 -3.40
CA SER A 72 -9.40 5.58 -4.41
C SER A 72 -9.48 4.26 -5.19
N GLY A 73 -10.15 3.23 -4.68
CA GLY A 73 -10.10 1.88 -5.26
C GLY A 73 -10.60 1.81 -6.70
N LYS A 74 -11.71 2.50 -7.02
CA LYS A 74 -12.19 2.61 -8.41
C LYS A 74 -11.17 3.27 -9.33
N LYS A 75 -10.51 4.34 -8.88
CA LYS A 75 -9.49 5.05 -9.66
C LYS A 75 -8.26 4.16 -9.90
N ASN A 76 -7.82 3.40 -8.89
CA ASN A 76 -6.66 2.51 -9.01
C ASN A 76 -6.93 1.37 -10.01
N ARG A 77 -8.15 0.80 -10.00
CA ARG A 77 -8.57 -0.19 -11.00
C ARG A 77 -8.60 0.36 -12.43
N ILE A 78 -9.18 1.55 -12.61
CA ILE A 78 -9.18 2.24 -13.90
C ILE A 78 -7.76 2.51 -14.39
N ARG A 79 -6.81 2.83 -13.48
CA ARG A 79 -5.40 3.05 -13.85
C ARG A 79 -4.77 1.80 -14.47
N ILE A 80 -5.05 0.61 -13.94
CA ILE A 80 -4.60 -0.67 -14.53
C ILE A 80 -5.20 -0.87 -15.91
N GLU A 81 -6.49 -0.55 -16.06
CA GLU A 81 -7.17 -0.64 -17.35
C GLU A 81 -6.58 0.38 -18.34
N GLN A 82 -6.22 1.59 -17.94
CA GLN A 82 -5.59 2.55 -18.86
C GLN A 82 -4.23 2.06 -19.39
N GLU A 83 -3.42 1.40 -18.56
CA GLU A 83 -2.13 0.86 -19.02
C GLU A 83 -2.30 -0.27 -20.06
N HIS A 84 -3.41 -1.01 -20.07
CA HIS A 84 -3.61 -2.05 -21.10
C HIS A 84 -3.85 -1.46 -22.49
N PHE A 85 -4.59 -0.35 -22.57
CA PHE A 85 -4.86 0.33 -23.85
C PHE A 85 -3.54 0.80 -24.50
N LEU A 86 -2.56 1.22 -23.69
CA LEU A 86 -1.24 1.62 -24.16
C LEU A 86 -0.40 0.45 -24.70
N LEU A 87 -0.69 -0.79 -24.30
CA LEU A 87 0.04 -1.99 -24.75
C LEU A 87 -0.51 -2.60 -26.04
N ASN A 88 -1.65 -2.11 -26.56
CA ASN A 88 -2.28 -2.50 -27.82
C ASN A 88 -2.36 -4.04 -28.06
N SER A 89 -2.77 -4.81 -27.05
CA SER A 89 -2.82 -6.28 -27.11
C SER A 89 -4.08 -6.84 -26.45
N SER A 90 -4.77 -7.79 -27.10
CA SER A 90 -5.97 -8.43 -26.54
C SER A 90 -5.66 -9.28 -25.30
N ILE A 91 -4.48 -9.93 -25.25
CA ILE A 91 -4.03 -10.71 -24.08
C ILE A 91 -3.77 -9.77 -22.88
N SER A 92 -3.32 -8.54 -23.14
CA SER A 92 -3.07 -7.57 -22.07
C SER A 92 -4.37 -7.11 -21.40
N TYR A 93 -5.50 -7.06 -22.12
CA TYR A 93 -6.81 -6.77 -21.54
C TYR A 93 -7.23 -7.80 -20.48
N LEU A 94 -7.12 -9.09 -20.77
CA LEU A 94 -7.45 -10.14 -19.80
C LEU A 94 -6.57 -10.07 -18.55
N ARG A 95 -5.27 -9.80 -18.73
CA ARG A 95 -4.33 -9.58 -17.63
C ARG A 95 -4.71 -8.37 -16.79
N ALA A 96 -5.06 -7.25 -17.44
CA ALA A 96 -5.48 -6.03 -16.77
C ALA A 96 -6.77 -6.25 -15.96
N LYS A 97 -7.76 -6.94 -16.53
CA LYS A 97 -9.00 -7.29 -15.81
C LYS A 97 -8.72 -8.20 -14.60
N ARG A 98 -7.80 -9.16 -14.75
CA ARG A 98 -7.36 -10.04 -13.65
C ARG A 98 -6.70 -9.23 -12.53
N LEU A 99 -5.79 -8.30 -12.87
CA LEU A 99 -5.11 -7.43 -11.91
C LEU A 99 -6.06 -6.42 -11.25
N SER A 100 -6.97 -5.81 -12.02
CA SER A 100 -8.03 -4.93 -11.51
C SER A 100 -8.92 -5.65 -10.48
N ASN A 101 -9.29 -6.91 -10.76
CA ASN A 101 -9.98 -7.75 -9.79
C ASN A 101 -9.10 -8.20 -8.62
N TYR A 102 -7.79 -8.24 -8.79
CA TYR A 102 -6.84 -8.59 -7.74
C TYR A 102 -6.76 -7.50 -6.67
N LEU A 103 -6.78 -6.22 -7.07
CA LEU A 103 -6.74 -5.08 -6.14
C LEU A 103 -7.81 -5.13 -5.04
N LYS A 104 -8.96 -5.75 -5.34
CA LYS A 104 -10.07 -5.93 -4.40
C LYS A 104 -9.68 -6.68 -3.13
N HIS A 105 -8.60 -7.46 -3.11
CA HIS A 105 -8.12 -8.13 -1.90
C HIS A 105 -7.80 -7.15 -0.76
N SER A 106 -7.43 -5.92 -1.08
CA SER A 106 -7.16 -4.85 -0.12
C SER A 106 -8.32 -3.87 0.09
N GLU A 107 -9.48 -4.14 -0.50
CA GLU A 107 -10.70 -3.33 -0.36
C GLU A 107 -11.69 -4.07 0.55
N TYR A 108 -12.66 -3.35 1.13
CA TYR A 108 -13.76 -4.04 1.80
C TYR A 108 -14.57 -4.88 0.82
N LYS A 109 -14.89 -6.11 1.24
CA LYS A 109 -15.79 -6.97 0.47
C LYS A 109 -17.18 -6.33 0.40
N LYS A 110 -17.75 -6.25 -0.81
CA LYS A 110 -19.11 -5.74 -1.03
C LYS A 110 -20.16 -6.83 -0.80
N TYR A 111 -19.83 -8.06 -1.18
CA TYR A 111 -20.67 -9.24 -1.06
C TYR A 111 -19.92 -10.37 -0.37
N PHE A 112 -20.64 -11.34 0.18
CA PHE A 112 -20.05 -12.46 0.91
C PHE A 112 -19.05 -13.27 0.06
N TRP A 113 -19.38 -13.52 -1.21
CA TRP A 113 -18.56 -14.26 -2.17
C TRP A 113 -17.54 -13.40 -2.93
N SER A 114 -17.50 -12.09 -2.64
CA SER A 114 -16.56 -11.20 -3.31
C SER A 114 -15.21 -11.18 -2.61
N LYS A 115 -14.15 -10.95 -3.39
CA LYS A 115 -12.81 -10.70 -2.86
C LYS A 115 -12.82 -9.45 -1.98
N GLY A 116 -11.98 -9.48 -0.94
CA GLY A 116 -11.71 -8.34 -0.09
C GLY A 116 -11.78 -8.64 1.39
N LEU A 117 -11.54 -7.59 2.16
CA LEU A 117 -11.48 -7.61 3.61
C LEU A 117 -12.89 -7.63 4.20
N SER A 118 -13.10 -8.53 5.16
CA SER A 118 -14.34 -8.63 5.92
C SER A 118 -14.16 -7.88 7.24
N LYS A 119 -15.00 -6.89 7.53
CA LYS A 119 -14.95 -6.13 8.79
C LYS A 119 -14.92 -7.05 10.03
N LYS A 120 -15.83 -8.03 10.08
CA LYS A 120 -15.87 -9.05 11.14
C LYS A 120 -14.58 -9.89 11.25
N LYS A 121 -13.91 -10.15 10.12
CA LYS A 121 -12.65 -10.92 10.11
C LYS A 121 -11.50 -10.05 10.61
N LEU A 122 -11.48 -8.77 10.23
CA LEU A 122 -10.51 -7.79 10.73
C LEU A 122 -10.62 -7.62 12.24
N GLU A 123 -11.83 -7.47 12.78
CA GLU A 123 -12.06 -7.39 14.24
C GLU A 123 -11.57 -8.64 14.98
N LYS A 124 -11.72 -9.83 14.38
CA LYS A 124 -11.20 -11.07 14.95
C LYS A 124 -9.66 -11.09 14.92
N LEU A 125 -9.06 -10.73 13.79
CA LEU A 125 -7.61 -10.63 13.63
C LEU A 125 -6.99 -9.63 14.62
N ASP A 126 -7.65 -8.51 14.84
CA ASP A 126 -7.24 -7.48 15.80
C ASP A 126 -7.16 -8.01 17.23
N LYS A 127 -8.17 -8.77 17.66
CA LYS A 127 -8.16 -9.45 18.96
C LYS A 127 -7.02 -10.47 19.06
N GLU A 128 -6.88 -11.34 18.04
CA GLU A 128 -5.82 -12.36 18.02
C GLU A 128 -4.41 -11.74 18.07
N TRP A 129 -4.20 -10.62 17.38
CA TRP A 129 -2.93 -9.89 17.39
C TRP A 129 -2.68 -9.24 18.75
N THR A 130 -3.69 -8.60 19.32
CA THR A 130 -3.61 -7.97 20.65
C THR A 130 -3.28 -9.00 21.73
N GLU A 131 -3.98 -10.15 21.72
CA GLU A 131 -3.72 -11.26 22.64
C GLU A 131 -2.30 -11.80 22.52
N LYS A 132 -1.79 -12.01 21.29
CA LYS A 132 -0.41 -12.45 21.05
C LYS A 132 0.63 -11.44 21.51
N LEU A 133 0.38 -10.15 21.31
CA LEU A 133 1.28 -9.10 21.79
C LEU A 133 1.31 -9.09 23.31
N LEU A 134 0.15 -9.08 23.98
CA LEU A 134 0.07 -9.09 25.44
C LEU A 134 0.70 -10.34 26.06
N ALA A 135 0.52 -11.51 25.45
CA ALA A 135 1.15 -12.76 25.90
C ALA A 135 2.67 -12.77 25.79
N ARG A 136 3.28 -11.87 25.00
CA ARG A 136 4.74 -11.72 24.90
C ARG A 136 5.31 -10.78 25.96
N TYR A 137 4.48 -9.90 26.52
CA TYR A 137 4.89 -8.93 27.55
C TYR A 137 4.66 -9.44 28.98
N ASN A 138 3.84 -10.48 29.14
CA ASN A 138 3.66 -11.22 30.41
C ASN A 138 4.57 -12.45 30.44
#